data_AF-A0A9P0MVU9-F1
#
_entry.id   AF-A0A9P0MVU9-F1
#
_cell.length_a   1.000
_cell.length_b   1.000
_cell.length_c   1.000
_cell.angle_alpha   90.00
_cell.angle_beta   90.00
_cell.angle_gamma   90.00
#
_symmetry.space_group_name_H-M   'P 1'
#
loop_
_entity.id
_entity.type
_entity.pdbx_description
1 polymer ?
#
loop_
_entity_poly.entity_id
_entity_poly.type
_entity_poly.pdbx_seq_one_letter_code
_entity_poly.pdbx_strand_id
1 'polypeptide(L)'
;MVDQAAILDSDIVDGLSVRYLKIFGLWQVINDYRTTGKRNAILKFKVIATLLLTAPYIFFQYLSYWMIEVDIQKATFLNLQSLPALQICCKVLLLWFRIDSQCRLYDLVKKDFIRIPKAKEQVAKDIFSKMTSECNRLCSAAFLINASMVILNIVDPGISVDYIMYHTGNMHAITTGRKKIFGGWYPLPIDKYPYYEAIFVYEILLILWGGIFLAVYVCLFYQVLMCLYAQFSVLALHVSTLKCSSVDGDNETGYSSSNLYKELYEVIQEHQKILR
;
A
#
# COMPACT_ATOMS: atom_id res chain seq x y z
N MET A 1 21.00 -10.63 12.67
CA MET A 1 20.39 -9.68 11.74
C MET A 1 20.99 -9.98 10.38
N VAL A 2 20.16 -10.19 9.36
CA VAL A 2 20.66 -10.51 8.02
C VAL A 2 21.05 -9.19 7.37
N ASP A 3 22.34 -8.96 7.17
CA ASP A 3 22.86 -7.90 6.31
C ASP A 3 22.47 -8.25 4.87
N GLN A 4 21.32 -7.74 4.44
CA GLN A 4 20.88 -7.89 3.06
C GLN A 4 21.42 -6.73 2.23
N ALA A 5 21.98 -7.03 1.06
CA ALA A 5 22.38 -5.99 0.12
C ALA A 5 21.17 -5.08 -0.24
N ALA A 6 21.47 -3.80 -0.45
CA ALA A 6 20.52 -2.84 -1.00
C ALA A 6 20.00 -3.34 -2.36
N ILE A 7 18.74 -3.04 -2.66
CA ILE A 7 18.16 -3.34 -3.98
C ILE A 7 18.53 -2.20 -4.91
N LEU A 8 19.35 -2.49 -5.92
CA LEU A 8 19.72 -1.52 -6.95
C LEU A 8 18.63 -1.46 -8.01
N ASP A 9 18.56 -0.35 -8.73
CA ASP A 9 17.59 -0.18 -9.82
C ASP A 9 17.78 -1.22 -10.94
N SER A 10 19.02 -1.67 -11.15
CA SER A 10 19.36 -2.76 -12.08
C SER A 10 18.71 -4.10 -11.72
N ASP A 11 18.46 -4.31 -10.42
CA ASP A 11 18.01 -5.58 -9.88
C ASP A 11 16.49 -5.71 -9.95
N ILE A 12 15.77 -4.60 -10.14
CA ILE A 12 14.30 -4.55 -10.17
C ILE A 12 13.77 -5.16 -11.47
N VAL A 13 12.71 -5.98 -11.40
CA VAL A 13 12.05 -6.54 -12.59
C VAL A 13 11.87 -5.48 -13.69
N ASP A 14 12.26 -5.83 -14.92
CA ASP A 14 12.26 -4.91 -16.05
C ASP A 14 10.89 -4.24 -16.27
N GLY A 15 10.92 -2.92 -16.43
CA GLY A 15 9.72 -2.11 -16.63
C GLY A 15 8.93 -1.79 -15.36
N LEU A 16 9.22 -2.40 -14.20
CA LEU A 16 8.49 -2.10 -12.97
C LEU A 16 8.86 -0.71 -12.41
N SER A 17 7.86 0.13 -12.20
CA SER A 17 8.09 1.50 -11.71
C SER A 17 8.11 1.54 -10.18
N VAL A 18 9.27 1.88 -9.62
CA VAL A 18 9.43 2.24 -8.20
C VAL A 18 9.44 3.75 -7.96
N ARG A 19 9.09 4.55 -8.97
CA ARG A 19 9.23 6.02 -8.93
C ARG A 19 8.46 6.64 -7.77
N TYR A 20 7.23 6.18 -7.50
CA TYR A 20 6.43 6.70 -6.38
C TYR A 20 7.09 6.38 -5.03
N LEU A 21 7.65 5.18 -4.85
CA LEU A 21 8.37 4.83 -3.62
C LEU A 21 9.60 5.72 -3.40
N LYS A 22 10.29 6.10 -4.48
CA LYS A 22 11.42 7.03 -4.44
C LYS A 22 10.99 8.46 -4.08
N ILE A 23 9.97 8.98 -4.76
CA ILE A 23 9.44 10.34 -4.51
C ILE A 23 9.02 10.49 -3.04
N PHE A 24 8.32 9.49 -2.50
CA PHE A 24 7.89 9.52 -1.11
C PHE A 24 8.96 9.03 -0.13
N GLY A 25 10.17 8.69 -0.58
CA GLY A 25 11.28 8.24 0.28
C GLY A 25 11.06 6.90 0.97
N LEU A 26 10.08 6.08 0.56
CA LEU A 26 9.92 4.71 1.07
C LEU A 26 10.99 3.77 0.51
N TRP A 27 11.44 4.00 -0.73
CA TRP A 27 12.51 3.20 -1.32
C TRP A 27 13.80 3.28 -0.49
N GLN A 28 14.17 4.49 -0.08
CA GLN A 28 15.31 4.72 0.81
C GLN A 28 15.10 4.07 2.18
N VAL A 29 13.90 4.17 2.76
CA VAL A 29 13.59 3.51 4.05
C VAL A 29 13.81 2.00 3.98
N ILE A 30 13.37 1.35 2.89
CA ILE A 30 13.55 -0.08 2.68
C ILE A 30 15.04 -0.43 2.55
N ASN A 31 15.77 0.27 1.66
CA ASN A 31 17.19 -0.02 1.43
C ASN A 31 18.09 0.27 2.65
N ASP A 32 17.83 1.35 3.38
CA ASP A 32 18.58 1.67 4.60
C ASP A 32 18.33 0.63 5.69
N TYR A 33 17.09 0.16 5.84
CA TYR A 33 16.79 -0.90 6.79
C TYR A 33 17.45 -2.22 6.39
N ARG A 34 17.49 -2.57 5.10
CA ARG A 34 18.16 -3.79 4.61
C ARG A 34 19.66 -3.80 4.89
N THR A 35 20.32 -2.67 4.67
CA THR A 35 21.78 -2.51 4.80
C THR A 35 22.26 -2.31 6.24
N THR A 36 21.50 -1.58 7.06
CA THR A 36 21.93 -1.24 8.43
C THR A 36 21.17 -2.01 9.52
N GLY A 37 20.04 -2.63 9.16
CA GLY A 37 19.08 -3.21 10.09
C GLY A 37 18.42 -2.20 11.06
N LYS A 38 18.66 -0.90 10.87
CA LYS A 38 18.16 0.18 11.72
C LYS A 38 17.07 0.97 10.99
N ARG A 39 16.07 1.44 11.74
CA ARG A 39 14.98 2.29 11.21
C ARG A 39 15.51 3.70 10.89
N ASN A 40 15.44 4.10 9.62
CA ASN A 40 15.83 5.43 9.14
C ASN A 40 15.00 6.55 9.83
N ALA A 41 15.62 7.71 10.04
CA ALA A 41 14.97 8.97 10.45
C ALA A 41 13.75 9.34 9.60
N ILE A 42 13.76 9.10 8.28
CA ILE A 42 12.59 9.34 7.40
C ILE A 42 11.37 8.55 7.86
N LEU A 43 11.56 7.27 8.22
CA LEU A 43 10.48 6.43 8.73
C LEU A 43 9.98 6.94 10.09
N LYS A 44 10.89 7.32 10.99
CA LYS A 44 10.56 7.91 12.29
C LYS A 44 9.71 9.17 12.13
N PHE A 45 10.15 10.08 11.25
CA PHE A 45 9.42 11.31 10.94
C PHE A 45 8.02 11.00 10.41
N LYS A 46 7.88 10.07 9.45
CA LYS A 46 6.57 9.69 8.93
C LYS A 46 5.63 9.13 10.00
N VAL A 47 6.13 8.27 10.89
CA VAL A 47 5.34 7.71 12.00
C VAL A 47 4.88 8.83 12.93
N ILE A 48 5.81 9.67 13.39
CA ILE A 48 5.51 10.76 14.32
C ILE A 48 4.54 11.76 13.68
N ALA A 49 4.82 12.22 12.46
CA ALA A 49 3.96 13.16 11.75
C ALA A 49 2.57 12.60 11.49
N THR A 50 2.48 11.31 11.08
CA THR A 50 1.18 10.66 10.89
C THR A 50 0.40 10.61 12.20
N LEU A 51 1.00 10.11 13.29
CA LEU A 51 0.32 10.02 14.59
C LEU A 51 -0.06 11.40 15.14
N LEU A 52 0.81 12.40 15.01
CA LEU A 52 0.53 13.77 15.46
C LEU A 52 -0.64 14.39 14.70
N LEU A 53 -0.75 14.12 13.40
CA LEU A 53 -1.86 14.62 12.59
C LEU A 53 -3.14 13.83 12.83
N THR A 54 -3.10 12.49 12.80
CA THR A 54 -4.32 11.68 12.76
C THR A 54 -4.86 11.30 14.13
N ALA A 55 -4.02 11.15 15.16
CA ALA A 55 -4.50 10.74 16.48
C ALA A 55 -5.42 11.78 17.14
N PRO A 56 -5.12 13.10 17.10
CA PRO A 56 -6.06 14.10 17.61
C PRO A 56 -7.39 14.10 16.85
N TYR A 57 -7.34 13.99 15.52
CA TYR A 57 -8.55 13.89 14.69
C TYR A 57 -9.41 12.68 15.08
N ILE A 58 -8.82 11.48 15.13
CA ILE A 58 -9.52 10.26 15.51
C ILE A 58 -10.11 10.39 16.93
N PHE A 59 -9.32 10.91 17.87
CA PHE A 59 -9.74 11.10 19.26
C PHE A 59 -10.94 12.04 19.35
N PHE A 60 -10.89 13.22 18.72
CA PHE A 60 -12.00 14.16 18.75
C PHE A 60 -13.23 13.64 17.99
N GLN A 61 -13.02 12.86 16.93
CA GLN A 61 -14.12 12.18 16.23
C GLN A 61 -14.88 11.24 17.16
N TYR A 62 -14.18 10.42 17.94
CA TYR A 62 -14.86 9.50 18.87
C TYR A 62 -15.37 10.20 20.13
N LEU A 63 -14.70 11.27 20.57
CA LEU A 63 -15.18 12.10 21.68
C LEU A 63 -16.50 12.80 21.31
N SER A 64 -16.75 13.08 20.03
CA SER A 64 -17.99 13.72 19.56
C SER A 64 -19.25 12.98 20.00
N TYR A 65 -19.23 11.65 20.11
CA TYR A 65 -20.36 10.85 20.60
C TYR A 65 -20.85 11.23 21.99
N TRP A 66 -19.99 11.84 22.81
CA TRP A 66 -20.33 12.27 24.16
C TRP A 66 -20.57 13.78 24.26
N MET A 67 -20.18 14.55 23.25
CA MET A 67 -20.18 16.02 23.29
C MET A 67 -21.31 16.65 22.48
N ILE A 68 -21.78 15.96 21.43
CA ILE A 68 -22.91 16.38 20.61
C ILE A 68 -23.98 15.28 20.65
N GLU A 69 -25.26 15.60 20.49
CA GLU A 69 -26.24 14.54 20.27
C GLU A 69 -26.08 14.00 18.84
N VAL A 70 -25.94 12.68 18.77
CA VAL A 70 -25.58 11.97 17.56
C VAL A 70 -26.78 11.16 17.11
N ASP A 71 -27.37 11.54 15.98
CA ASP A 71 -28.30 10.68 15.25
C ASP A 71 -27.54 9.58 14.46
N ILE A 72 -28.27 8.59 13.94
CA ILE A 72 -27.67 7.46 13.20
C ILE A 72 -26.92 7.94 11.93
N GLN A 73 -27.39 9.00 11.27
CA GLN A 73 -26.73 9.54 10.08
C GLN A 73 -25.39 10.18 10.48
N LYS A 74 -25.37 11.06 11.48
CA LYS A 74 -24.17 11.64 12.08
C LYS A 74 -23.22 10.55 12.55
N ALA A 75 -23.68 9.52 13.27
CA ALA A 75 -22.84 8.40 13.69
C ALA A 75 -22.16 7.70 12.50
N THR A 76 -22.92 7.48 11.42
CA THR A 76 -22.41 6.84 10.21
C THR A 76 -21.34 7.72 9.54
N PHE A 77 -21.60 9.02 9.38
CA PHE A 77 -20.63 9.98 8.84
C PHE A 77 -19.38 10.07 9.72
N LEU A 78 -19.56 10.15 11.04
CA LEU A 78 -18.46 10.29 11.98
C LEU A 78 -17.52 9.09 11.92
N ASN A 79 -18.07 7.87 11.90
CA ASN A 79 -17.28 6.65 11.73
C ASN A 79 -16.64 6.55 10.34
N LEU A 80 -17.39 6.81 9.28
CA LEU A 80 -16.88 6.65 7.91
C LEU A 80 -15.65 7.54 7.66
N GLN A 81 -15.61 8.73 8.26
CA GLN A 81 -14.52 9.68 8.08
C GLN A 81 -13.32 9.45 9.00
N SER A 82 -13.51 8.86 10.19
CA SER A 82 -12.36 8.43 11.01
C SER A 82 -11.66 7.21 10.44
N LEU A 83 -12.36 6.34 9.71
CA LEU A 83 -11.80 5.09 9.19
C LEU A 83 -10.56 5.30 8.30
N PRO A 84 -10.54 6.21 7.31
CA PRO A 84 -9.31 6.50 6.55
C PRO A 84 -8.13 6.94 7.42
N ALA A 85 -8.38 7.79 8.42
CA ALA A 85 -7.34 8.24 9.35
C ALA A 85 -6.82 7.08 10.22
N LEU A 86 -7.72 6.18 10.65
CA LEU A 86 -7.35 4.97 11.37
C LEU A 86 -6.57 4.01 10.48
N GLN A 87 -6.98 3.82 9.21
CA GLN A 87 -6.28 2.99 8.25
C GLN A 87 -4.85 3.46 8.02
N ILE A 88 -4.61 4.77 7.91
CA ILE A 88 -3.26 5.28 7.71
C ILE A 88 -2.39 5.09 8.96
N CYS A 89 -2.95 5.26 10.17
CA CYS A 89 -2.29 4.90 11.43
C CYS A 89 -1.88 3.42 11.43
N CYS A 90 -2.82 2.52 11.15
CA CYS A 90 -2.57 1.09 11.15
C CYS A 90 -1.50 0.71 10.12
N LYS A 91 -1.55 1.27 8.90
CA LYS A 91 -0.57 0.99 7.83
C LYS A 91 0.83 1.49 8.18
N VAL A 92 0.97 2.70 8.72
CA VAL A 92 2.28 3.24 9.11
C VAL A 92 2.87 2.49 10.31
N LEU A 93 2.04 2.10 11.28
CA LEU A 93 2.46 1.29 12.42
C LEU A 93 2.83 -0.13 11.99
N LEU A 94 2.06 -0.74 11.09
CA LEU A 94 2.40 -2.05 10.53
C LEU A 94 3.74 -1.98 9.80
N LEU A 95 3.97 -0.96 8.96
CA LEU A 95 5.27 -0.76 8.34
C LEU A 95 6.38 -0.60 9.40
N TRP A 96 6.14 0.17 10.46
CA TRP A 96 7.13 0.39 11.54
C TRP A 96 7.52 -0.92 12.27
N PHE A 97 6.52 -1.70 12.68
CA PHE A 97 6.72 -2.92 13.47
C PHE A 97 7.18 -4.10 12.63
N ARG A 98 6.74 -4.19 11.37
CA ARG A 98 7.03 -5.32 10.47
C ARG A 98 7.94 -4.94 9.31
N ILE A 99 8.75 -3.89 9.45
CA ILE A 99 9.67 -3.43 8.41
C ILE A 99 10.62 -4.55 7.96
N ASP A 100 11.01 -5.45 8.87
CA ASP A 100 11.83 -6.63 8.56
C ASP A 100 11.14 -7.55 7.55
N SER A 101 9.85 -7.83 7.79
CA SER A 101 9.06 -8.73 6.97
C SER A 101 8.76 -8.05 5.62
N GLN A 102 8.48 -6.75 5.62
CA GLN A 102 8.31 -5.97 4.39
C GLN A 102 9.58 -5.95 3.54
N CYS A 103 10.75 -5.76 4.16
CA CYS A 103 12.02 -5.77 3.43
C CYS A 103 12.30 -7.11 2.77
N ARG A 104 12.00 -8.24 3.44
CA ARG A 104 12.13 -9.59 2.86
C ARG A 104 11.15 -9.80 1.71
N LEU A 105 9.89 -9.39 1.89
CA LEU A 105 8.89 -9.47 0.82
C LEU A 105 9.31 -8.67 -0.42
N TYR A 106 10.03 -7.57 -0.24
CA TYR A 106 10.58 -6.79 -1.33
C TYR A 106 11.71 -7.49 -2.11
N ASP A 107 12.25 -8.63 -1.66
CA ASP A 107 13.14 -9.45 -2.49
C ASP A 107 12.41 -10.02 -3.72
N LEU A 108 11.07 -10.16 -3.66
CA LEU A 108 10.23 -10.59 -4.80
C LEU A 108 10.27 -9.62 -5.99
N VAL A 109 10.67 -8.38 -5.75
CA VAL A 109 10.81 -7.34 -6.78
C VAL A 109 12.08 -7.53 -7.62
N LYS A 110 12.99 -8.43 -7.21
CA LYS A 110 14.23 -8.68 -7.95
C LYS A 110 14.01 -9.57 -9.18
N LYS A 111 14.73 -9.27 -10.26
CA LYS A 111 14.77 -10.07 -11.50
C LYS A 111 15.17 -11.52 -11.24
N ASP A 112 16.20 -11.71 -10.43
CA ASP A 112 16.81 -13.01 -10.18
C ASP A 112 16.19 -13.74 -8.98
N PHE A 113 14.93 -13.41 -8.62
CA PHE A 113 14.27 -14.07 -7.50
C PHE A 113 14.01 -15.56 -7.78
N ILE A 114 13.56 -15.93 -8.98
CA ILE A 114 13.48 -17.33 -9.43
C ILE A 114 14.50 -17.55 -10.53
N ARG A 115 15.22 -18.68 -10.48
CA ARG A 115 16.12 -19.08 -11.56
C ARG A 115 15.33 -19.58 -12.77
N ILE A 116 15.43 -18.86 -13.89
CA ILE A 116 14.74 -19.22 -15.14
C ILE A 116 15.71 -19.94 -16.09
N PRO A 117 15.38 -21.14 -16.62
CA PRO A 117 16.13 -21.80 -17.68
C PRO A 117 16.17 -20.93 -18.94
N LYS A 118 17.34 -20.87 -19.59
CA LYS A 118 17.55 -20.06 -20.82
C LYS A 118 16.52 -20.33 -21.91
N ALA A 119 16.06 -21.58 -22.04
CA ALA A 119 15.05 -21.97 -23.03
C ALA A 119 13.68 -21.29 -22.83
N LYS A 120 13.36 -20.85 -21.61
CA LYS A 120 12.06 -20.26 -21.23
C LYS A 120 12.18 -18.78 -20.84
N GLU A 121 13.37 -18.21 -20.96
CA GLU A 121 13.68 -16.85 -20.54
C GLU A 121 12.78 -15.83 -21.27
N GLN A 122 12.53 -16.04 -22.57
CA GLN A 122 11.67 -15.14 -23.34
C GLN A 122 10.21 -15.16 -22.85
N VAL A 123 9.64 -16.35 -22.63
CA VAL A 123 8.24 -16.48 -22.16
C VAL A 123 8.09 -15.91 -20.76
N ALA A 124 9.07 -16.14 -19.88
CA ALA A 124 9.06 -15.55 -18.54
C ALA A 124 9.17 -14.01 -18.60
N LYS A 125 10.03 -13.46 -19.47
CA LYS A 125 10.11 -12.01 -19.71
C LYS A 125 8.78 -11.44 -20.20
N ASP A 126 8.06 -12.13 -21.08
CA ASP A 126 6.75 -11.69 -21.54
C ASP A 126 5.71 -11.66 -20.40
N ILE A 127 5.72 -12.67 -19.53
CA ILE A 127 4.87 -12.71 -18.31
C ILE A 127 5.18 -11.52 -17.39
N PHE A 128 6.46 -11.29 -17.07
CA PHE A 128 6.87 -10.16 -16.23
C PHE A 128 6.55 -8.81 -16.87
N SER A 129 6.80 -8.65 -18.18
CA SER A 129 6.51 -7.41 -18.91
C SER A 129 5.02 -7.07 -18.89
N LYS A 130 4.15 -8.06 -19.14
CA LYS A 130 2.70 -7.87 -19.06
C LYS A 130 2.27 -7.47 -17.64
N MET A 131 2.76 -8.19 -16.62
CA MET A 131 2.44 -7.91 -15.23
C MET A 131 2.91 -6.51 -14.80
N THR A 132 4.15 -6.15 -15.10
CA THR A 132 4.72 -4.86 -14.69
C THR A 132 3.99 -3.69 -15.34
N SER A 133 3.62 -3.82 -16.62
CA SER A 133 2.78 -2.84 -17.33
C SER A 133 1.41 -2.66 -16.66
N GLU A 134 0.72 -3.77 -16.36
CA GLU A 134 -0.57 -3.73 -15.66
C GLU A 134 -0.45 -3.13 -14.25
N CYS A 135 0.56 -3.56 -13.49
CA CYS A 135 0.85 -3.06 -12.14
C CYS A 135 1.09 -1.54 -12.16
N ASN A 136 1.95 -1.06 -13.06
CA ASN A 136 2.26 0.36 -13.19
C ASN A 136 1.03 1.19 -13.56
N ARG A 137 0.20 0.69 -14.49
CA ARG A 137 -1.04 1.35 -14.90
C ARG A 137 -2.02 1.47 -13.73
N LEU A 138 -2.20 0.39 -12.96
CA LEU A 138 -3.11 0.37 -11.82
C LEU A 138 -2.61 1.23 -10.65
N CYS A 139 -1.32 1.19 -10.33
CA CYS A 139 -0.73 2.10 -9.35
C CYS A 139 -0.93 3.57 -9.78
N SER A 140 -0.66 3.89 -11.04
CA SER A 140 -0.83 5.25 -11.57
C SER A 140 -2.30 5.72 -11.50
N ALA A 141 -3.24 4.84 -11.86
CA ALA A 141 -4.67 5.11 -11.77
C ALA A 141 -5.11 5.33 -10.30
N ALA A 142 -4.61 4.52 -9.37
CA ALA A 142 -4.89 4.67 -7.94
C ALA A 142 -4.41 6.03 -7.41
N PHE A 143 -3.19 6.46 -7.78
CA PHE A 143 -2.69 7.79 -7.42
C PHE A 143 -3.54 8.91 -8.02
N LEU A 144 -3.91 8.80 -9.30
CA LEU A 144 -4.70 9.81 -9.99
C LEU A 144 -6.09 9.97 -9.34
N ILE A 145 -6.82 8.86 -9.15
CA ILE A 145 -8.15 8.87 -8.55
C ILE A 145 -8.08 9.44 -7.13
N ASN A 146 -7.11 9.00 -6.34
CA ASN A 146 -6.97 9.46 -4.97
C ASN A 146 -6.59 10.95 -4.89
N ALA A 147 -5.68 11.42 -5.74
CA ALA A 147 -5.33 12.84 -5.82
C ALA A 147 -6.54 13.70 -6.22
N SER A 148 -7.32 13.25 -7.22
CA SER A 148 -8.56 13.93 -7.63
C SER A 148 -9.56 14.00 -6.47
N MET A 149 -9.76 12.90 -5.73
CA MET A 149 -10.65 12.89 -4.56
C MET A 149 -10.18 13.85 -3.46
N VAL A 150 -8.88 13.90 -3.18
CA VAL A 150 -8.31 14.84 -2.19
C VAL A 150 -8.56 16.29 -2.63
N ILE A 151 -8.28 16.62 -3.89
CA ILE A 151 -8.49 17.98 -4.43
C ILE A 151 -9.97 18.37 -4.38
N LEU A 152 -10.87 17.47 -4.80
CA LEU A 152 -12.31 17.74 -4.77
C LEU A 152 -12.82 18.03 -3.36
N ASN A 153 -12.39 17.24 -2.36
CA ASN A 153 -12.80 17.46 -0.97
C ASN A 153 -12.24 18.76 -0.37
N ILE A 154 -11.09 19.26 -0.85
CA ILE A 154 -10.52 20.55 -0.42
C ILE A 154 -11.26 21.71 -1.07
N VAL A 155 -11.57 21.62 -2.37
CA VAL A 155 -12.18 22.71 -3.15
C VAL A 155 -13.67 22.86 -2.85
N ASP A 156 -14.41 21.75 -2.69
CA ASP A 156 -15.83 21.75 -2.35
C ASP A 156 -16.09 20.89 -1.10
N PRO A 157 -15.79 21.42 0.11
CA PRO A 157 -16.08 20.73 1.36
C PRO A 157 -17.59 20.50 1.49
N GLY A 158 -18.01 19.24 1.67
CA GLY A 158 -19.43 18.88 1.63
C GLY A 158 -20.20 19.10 2.93
N ILE A 159 -19.55 19.38 4.06
CA ILE A 159 -20.17 19.22 5.40
C ILE A 159 -20.38 20.57 6.07
N SER A 160 -21.63 20.95 6.32
CA SER A 160 -21.93 22.19 7.05
C SER A 160 -21.56 22.06 8.53
N VAL A 161 -20.94 23.11 9.09
CA VAL A 161 -20.66 23.26 10.53
C VAL A 161 -21.95 23.25 11.32
N ASP A 162 -23.00 23.88 10.79
CA ASP A 162 -24.31 23.97 11.44
C ASP A 162 -24.94 22.58 11.61
N TYR A 163 -24.67 21.63 10.70
CA TYR A 163 -25.10 20.24 10.84
C TYR A 163 -24.43 19.52 12.01
N ILE A 164 -23.15 19.83 12.25
CA ILE A 164 -22.38 19.22 13.35
C ILE A 164 -22.84 19.79 14.69
N MET A 165 -23.07 21.12 14.75
CA MET A 165 -23.42 21.82 15.99
C MET A 165 -24.88 21.70 16.37
N TYR A 166 -25.80 21.68 15.41
CA TYR A 166 -27.24 21.75 15.65
C TYR A 166 -27.94 20.42 15.33
N HIS A 167 -29.06 20.17 16.02
CA HIS A 167 -29.89 18.96 15.89
C HIS A 167 -30.85 19.06 14.70
N THR A 168 -30.35 19.50 13.56
CA THR A 168 -31.17 19.87 12.41
C THR A 168 -31.27 18.69 11.45
N GLY A 169 -32.03 17.67 11.85
CA GLY A 169 -32.56 16.61 10.98
C GLY A 169 -31.63 16.15 9.85
N ASN A 170 -32.14 16.11 8.61
CA ASN A 170 -31.38 15.68 7.43
C ASN A 170 -30.31 16.71 7.05
N MET A 171 -29.08 16.26 6.78
CA MET A 171 -27.96 17.07 6.29
C MET A 171 -28.34 17.97 5.09
N HIS A 172 -29.23 17.51 4.21
CA HIS A 172 -29.69 18.28 3.05
C HIS A 172 -30.60 19.47 3.40
N ALA A 173 -31.17 19.50 4.61
CA ALA A 173 -32.02 20.61 5.06
C ALA A 173 -31.21 21.85 5.45
N ILE A 174 -29.90 21.69 5.69
CA ILE A 174 -29.02 22.76 6.14
C ILE A 174 -28.25 23.29 4.94
N THR A 175 -28.74 24.39 4.39
CA THR A 175 -28.11 25.08 3.25
C THR A 175 -27.24 26.27 3.69
N THR A 176 -27.28 26.61 4.98
CA THR A 176 -26.54 27.73 5.58
C THR A 176 -25.31 27.24 6.35
N GLY A 177 -24.42 28.19 6.65
CA GLY A 177 -23.25 27.94 7.49
C GLY A 177 -21.96 27.71 6.72
N ARG A 178 -20.84 27.77 7.45
CA ARG A 178 -19.51 27.46 6.91
C ARG A 178 -19.42 25.95 6.67
N LYS A 179 -18.64 25.54 5.66
CA LYS A 179 -18.43 24.12 5.36
C LYS A 179 -17.03 23.66 5.77
N LYS A 180 -16.89 22.39 6.16
CA LYS A 180 -15.64 21.75 6.57
C LYS A 180 -15.38 20.50 5.73
N ILE A 181 -14.12 20.09 5.66
CA ILE A 181 -13.68 18.92 4.90
C ILE A 181 -14.12 17.67 5.63
N PHE A 182 -13.94 17.66 6.95
CA PHE A 182 -14.37 16.57 7.82
C PHE A 182 -15.49 17.01 8.77
N GLY A 183 -16.39 16.08 9.03
CA GLY A 183 -17.57 16.20 9.88
C GLY A 183 -17.28 16.05 11.36
N GLY A 184 -16.01 16.09 11.74
CA GLY A 184 -15.59 15.96 13.12
C GLY A 184 -15.91 17.16 13.97
N TRP A 185 -16.33 16.87 15.20
CA TRP A 185 -16.39 17.86 16.28
C TRP A 185 -14.98 18.11 16.82
N TYR A 186 -14.74 19.35 17.24
CA TYR A 186 -13.50 19.77 17.89
C TYR A 186 -13.86 20.53 19.17
N PRO A 187 -13.03 20.48 20.23
CA PRO A 187 -13.26 21.20 21.48
C PRO A 187 -12.95 22.71 21.36
N LEU A 188 -13.42 23.34 20.28
CA LEU A 188 -13.21 24.74 19.91
C LEU A 188 -14.49 25.27 19.24
N PRO A 189 -14.77 26.59 19.29
CA PRO A 189 -15.93 27.17 18.62
C PRO A 189 -15.73 27.16 17.09
N ILE A 190 -16.10 26.05 16.46
CA ILE A 190 -15.89 25.76 15.03
C ILE A 190 -16.62 26.71 14.08
N ASP A 191 -17.57 27.48 14.59
CA ASP A 191 -18.34 28.52 13.91
C ASP A 191 -17.64 29.90 13.90
N LYS A 192 -16.64 30.11 14.78
CA LYS A 192 -16.04 31.43 15.01
C LYS A 192 -14.64 31.57 14.43
N TYR A 193 -14.35 32.79 13.98
CA TYR A 193 -12.99 33.23 13.68
C TYR A 193 -12.18 33.36 14.98
N PRO A 194 -10.89 32.97 15.04
CA PRO A 194 -10.04 32.37 13.99
C PRO A 194 -10.02 30.82 14.01
N TYR A 195 -10.85 30.20 14.84
CA TYR A 195 -10.80 28.77 15.12
C TYR A 195 -11.23 27.93 13.91
N TYR A 196 -12.24 28.39 13.18
CA TYR A 196 -12.69 27.74 11.94
C TYR A 196 -11.53 27.62 10.94
N GLU A 197 -10.81 28.71 10.68
CA GLU A 197 -9.73 28.76 9.70
C GLU A 197 -8.57 27.84 10.11
N ALA A 198 -8.22 27.84 11.41
CA ALA A 198 -7.19 26.94 11.94
C ALA A 198 -7.56 25.47 11.75
N ILE A 199 -8.82 25.10 12.01
CA ILE A 199 -9.31 23.73 11.84
C ILE A 199 -9.36 23.38 10.34
N PHE A 200 -9.82 24.29 9.49
CA PHE A 200 -9.85 24.07 8.05
C PHE A 200 -8.45 23.80 7.48
N VAL A 201 -7.44 24.58 7.88
CA VAL A 201 -6.03 24.35 7.51
C VAL A 201 -5.53 23.00 8.04
N TYR A 202 -5.85 22.65 9.29
CA TYR A 202 -5.51 21.35 9.86
C TYR A 202 -6.12 20.18 9.06
N GLU A 203 -7.39 20.29 8.67
CA GLU A 203 -8.06 19.27 7.86
C GLU A 203 -7.46 19.15 6.46
N ILE A 204 -7.04 20.26 5.84
CA ILE A 204 -6.28 20.26 4.57
C ILE A 204 -4.96 19.48 4.73
N LEU A 205 -4.20 19.75 5.79
CA LEU A 205 -2.96 19.04 6.05
C LEU A 205 -3.21 17.55 6.26
N LEU A 206 -4.27 17.21 6.98
CA LEU A 206 -4.65 15.83 7.27
C LEU A 206 -5.07 15.07 6.00
N ILE A 207 -5.90 15.67 5.14
CA ILE A 207 -6.35 15.01 3.91
C ILE A 207 -5.24 14.91 2.87
N LEU A 208 -4.37 15.93 2.74
CA LEU A 208 -3.20 15.87 1.86
C LEU A 208 -2.23 14.79 2.35
N TRP A 209 -1.85 14.82 3.63
CA TRP A 209 -0.92 13.85 4.20
C TRP A 209 -1.49 12.44 4.16
N GLY A 210 -2.65 12.24 4.79
CA GLY A 210 -3.31 10.95 4.91
C GLY A 210 -3.70 10.38 3.56
N GLY A 211 -4.32 11.18 2.69
CA GLY A 211 -4.73 10.78 1.35
C GLY A 211 -3.56 10.32 0.51
N ILE A 212 -2.49 11.12 0.41
CA ILE A 212 -1.32 10.76 -0.39
C ILE A 212 -0.67 9.48 0.14
N PHE A 213 -0.37 9.40 1.45
CA PHE A 213 0.28 8.22 2.01
C PHE A 213 -0.59 6.96 1.95
N LEU A 214 -1.92 7.09 1.98
CA LEU A 214 -2.82 5.96 1.79
C LEU A 214 -2.59 5.29 0.43
N ALA A 215 -2.53 6.07 -0.65
CA ALA A 215 -2.24 5.56 -1.99
C ALA A 215 -0.84 4.93 -2.06
N VAL A 216 0.15 5.57 -1.44
CA VAL A 216 1.53 5.05 -1.40
C VAL A 216 1.60 3.67 -0.74
N TYR A 217 1.00 3.49 0.44
CA TYR A 217 1.04 2.21 1.13
C TYR A 217 0.26 1.13 0.38
N VAL A 218 -0.90 1.46 -0.20
CA VAL A 218 -1.66 0.51 -1.01
C VAL A 218 -0.83 0.05 -2.22
N CYS A 219 -0.19 0.99 -2.93
CA CYS A 219 0.67 0.65 -4.07
C CYS A 219 1.93 -0.14 -3.67
N LEU A 220 2.48 0.11 -2.47
CA LEU A 220 3.59 -0.67 -1.92
C LEU A 220 3.21 -2.15 -1.79
N PHE A 221 2.08 -2.45 -1.15
CA PHE A 221 1.62 -3.84 -0.99
C PHE A 221 1.19 -4.47 -2.31
N TYR A 222 0.46 -3.71 -3.13
CA TYR A 222 -0.03 -4.18 -4.42
C TYR A 222 1.10 -4.56 -5.37
N GLN A 223 2.17 -3.77 -5.43
CA GLN A 223 3.34 -4.06 -6.25
C GLN A 223 3.97 -5.41 -5.88
N VAL A 224 4.17 -5.65 -4.58
CA VAL A 224 4.74 -6.92 -4.10
C VAL A 224 3.81 -8.09 -4.41
N LEU A 225 2.50 -7.92 -4.26
CA LEU A 225 1.51 -8.93 -4.60
C LEU A 225 1.54 -9.29 -6.09
N MET A 226 1.67 -8.29 -6.97
CA MET A 226 1.77 -8.51 -8.42
C MET A 226 3.08 -9.19 -8.80
N CYS A 227 4.19 -8.83 -8.15
CA CYS A 227 5.46 -9.55 -8.28
C CYS A 227 5.28 -11.02 -7.87
N LEU A 228 4.70 -11.29 -6.70
CA LEU A 228 4.43 -12.65 -6.23
C LEU A 228 3.59 -13.45 -7.22
N TYR A 229 2.53 -12.84 -7.76
CA TYR A 229 1.69 -13.46 -8.79
C TYR A 229 2.48 -13.83 -10.05
N ALA A 230 3.35 -12.94 -10.53
CA ALA A 230 4.21 -13.24 -11.68
C ALA A 230 5.20 -14.37 -11.37
N GLN A 231 5.82 -14.37 -10.19
CA GLN A 231 6.72 -15.43 -9.76
C GLN A 231 6.00 -16.79 -9.74
N PHE A 232 4.77 -16.86 -9.21
CA PHE A 232 3.95 -18.08 -9.26
C PHE A 232 3.55 -18.48 -10.67
N SER A 233 3.25 -17.51 -11.56
CA SER A 233 2.90 -17.78 -12.95
C SER A 233 4.07 -18.38 -13.72
N VAL A 234 5.29 -17.87 -13.49
CA VAL A 234 6.53 -18.43 -14.05
C VAL A 234 6.79 -19.82 -13.47
N LEU A 235 6.58 -20.03 -12.17
CA LEU A 235 6.73 -21.36 -11.56
C LEU A 235 5.73 -22.37 -12.14
N ALA A 236 4.47 -21.97 -12.33
CA ALA A 236 3.45 -22.80 -12.96
C ALA A 236 3.84 -23.19 -14.40
N LEU A 237 4.44 -22.26 -15.15
CA LEU A 237 5.02 -22.55 -16.46
C LEU A 237 6.10 -23.64 -16.35
N HIS A 238 7.00 -23.55 -15.37
CA HIS A 238 8.05 -24.57 -15.16
C HIS A 238 7.44 -25.94 -14.90
N VAL A 239 6.46 -26.03 -13.99
CA VAL A 239 5.77 -27.28 -13.66
C VAL A 239 5.05 -27.86 -14.89
N SER A 240 4.31 -27.04 -15.64
CA SER A 240 3.53 -27.50 -16.80
C SER A 240 4.39 -28.08 -17.92
N THR A 241 5.66 -27.67 -17.98
CA THR A 241 6.64 -28.11 -18.98
C THR A 241 7.50 -29.29 -18.53
N LEU A 242 7.39 -29.74 -17.27
CA LEU A 242 7.92 -31.03 -16.84
C LEU A 242 7.09 -32.11 -17.54
N LYS A 243 7.47 -32.45 -18.76
CA LYS A 243 6.91 -33.62 -19.44
C LYS A 243 7.31 -34.84 -18.62
N CYS A 244 6.35 -35.44 -17.92
CA CYS A 244 6.38 -36.89 -17.70
C CYS A 244 6.25 -37.51 -19.10
N SER A 245 7.36 -37.71 -19.80
CA SER A 245 7.38 -38.64 -20.91
C SER A 245 6.93 -39.96 -20.35
N SER A 246 5.69 -40.38 -20.66
CA SER A 246 5.24 -41.74 -20.43
C SER A 246 6.31 -42.64 -21.05
N VAL A 247 6.84 -43.54 -20.23
CA VAL A 247 7.81 -44.56 -20.62
C VAL A 247 7.10 -45.52 -21.57
N ASP A 248 6.87 -45.09 -22.81
CA ASP A 248 6.59 -46.01 -23.90
C ASP A 248 7.95 -46.44 -24.46
N GLY A 249 8.16 -47.75 -24.39
CA GLY A 249 9.47 -48.38 -24.30
C GLY A 249 10.48 -47.95 -25.36
N ASP A 250 11.64 -47.49 -24.88
CA ASP A 250 12.92 -47.86 -25.46
C ASP A 250 14.05 -47.66 -24.44
N ASN A 251 15.05 -48.53 -24.53
CA ASN A 251 16.06 -48.83 -23.50
C ASN A 251 17.12 -47.71 -23.25
N GLU A 252 16.71 -46.48 -22.94
CA GLU A 252 17.61 -45.37 -22.52
C GLU A 252 17.28 -44.80 -21.12
N THR A 253 16.87 -45.66 -20.18
CA THR A 253 16.21 -45.27 -18.92
C THR A 253 17.12 -44.71 -17.82
N GLY A 254 18.45 -44.74 -17.97
CA GLY A 254 19.39 -44.30 -16.93
C GLY A 254 19.66 -42.79 -16.88
N TYR A 255 19.68 -42.11 -18.02
CA TYR A 255 20.12 -40.69 -18.11
C TYR A 255 18.95 -39.70 -18.04
N SER A 256 17.78 -40.10 -18.55
CA SER A 256 16.59 -39.23 -18.64
C SER A 256 15.90 -39.02 -17.29
N SER A 257 15.83 -40.06 -16.46
CA SER A 257 15.20 -40.00 -15.13
C SER A 257 15.96 -39.07 -14.18
N SER A 258 17.30 -39.13 -14.17
CA SER A 258 18.15 -38.28 -13.32
C SER A 258 17.97 -36.78 -13.59
N ASN A 259 17.84 -36.38 -14.86
CA ASN A 259 17.63 -34.99 -15.23
C ASN A 259 16.23 -34.49 -14.82
N LEU A 260 15.19 -35.32 -14.96
CA LEU A 260 13.82 -34.96 -14.56
C LEU A 260 13.70 -34.79 -13.03
N TYR A 261 14.32 -35.68 -12.25
CA TYR A 261 14.36 -35.55 -10.79
C TYR A 261 15.11 -34.28 -10.36
N LYS A 262 16.20 -33.93 -11.06
CA LYS A 262 16.95 -32.69 -10.79
C LYS A 262 16.10 -31.45 -11.09
N GLU A 263 15.43 -31.40 -12.24
CA GLU A 263 14.54 -30.28 -12.58
C GLU A 263 13.35 -30.16 -11.61
N LEU A 264 12.74 -31.28 -11.22
CA LEU A 264 11.67 -31.29 -10.21
C LEU A 264 12.17 -30.79 -8.85
N TYR A 265 13.37 -31.21 -8.43
CA TYR A 265 13.98 -30.75 -7.19
C TYR A 265 14.27 -29.24 -7.21
N GLU A 266 14.79 -28.72 -8.33
CA GLU A 266 15.00 -27.28 -8.52
C GLU A 266 13.68 -26.50 -8.44
N VAL A 267 12.61 -26.99 -9.07
CA VAL A 267 11.26 -26.38 -8.99
C VAL A 267 10.72 -26.39 -7.57
N ILE A 268 10.88 -27.48 -6.83
CA ILE A 268 10.47 -27.57 -5.42
C ILE A 268 11.26 -26.59 -4.55
N GLN A 269 12.58 -26.44 -4.79
CA GLN A 269 13.40 -25.46 -4.07
C GLN A 269 12.96 -24.01 -4.34
N GLU A 270 12.67 -23.66 -5.60
CA GLU A 270 12.16 -22.33 -5.95
C GLU A 270 10.77 -22.08 -5.36
N HIS A 271 9.90 -23.10 -5.31
CA HIS A 271 8.63 -23.02 -4.60
C HIS A 271 8.82 -22.76 -3.09
N GLN A 272 9.75 -23.47 -2.45
CA GLN A 272 10.08 -23.27 -1.04
C GLN A 272 10.66 -21.87 -0.77
N LYS A 273 11.38 -21.28 -1.73
CA LYS A 273 11.92 -19.92 -1.63
C LYS A 273 10.82 -18.86 -1.63
N ILE A 274 9.72 -19.08 -2.34
CA ILE A 274 8.56 -18.17 -2.32
C ILE A 274 7.81 -18.22 -0.97
N LEU A 275 7.82 -19.38 -0.30
CA LEU A 275 7.09 -19.60 0.95
C LEU A 275 7.83 -19.15 2.22
N ARG A 276 9.13 -18.85 2.15
CA ARG A 276 9.99 -18.49 3.30
C ARG A 276 10.31 -17.01 3.34
#